data_AF-A0A7C7KUV0-F1
#
_entry.id   AF-A0A7C7KUV0-F1
#
_cell.length_a   1.000
_cell.length_b   1.000
_cell.length_c   1.000
_cell.angle_alpha   90.00
_cell.angle_beta   90.00
_cell.angle_gamma   90.00
#
_symmetry.space_group_name_H-M   'P 1'
#
loop_
_entity.id
_entity.type
_entity.pdbx_description
1 polymer ?
#
loop_
_entity_poly.entity_id
_entity_poly.type
_entity_poly.pdbx_seq_one_letter_code
_entity_poly.pdbx_strand_id
1 'polypeptide(L)'
;WLDPNFIQAWDIAGWHVAYNLRAEAKTEEEKDEYVRQGCEILEEGIRWNSDVPDLFFQLAWTHYDKSGNLAAAIKWFKEAMKREHLKPGELPRTQHMLAHAYERLPDIPKALKTWKDDLKHPHFCGANRGAIETIQERYVIPWKLMQQGQYEKAIDLMDKLLEKPEHKYNSIARHVLAEIYRRMGDLETAQAIMEQWANTNKMDAGARFKAKMWKRELEKRRKIKLEQRREME
;
A
#
# COMPACT_ATOMS: atom_id res chain seq x y z
N TRP A 1 -13.25 -16.95 -31.79
CA TRP A 1 -13.68 -16.27 -30.56
C TRP A 1 -12.73 -16.71 -29.45
N LEU A 2 -12.17 -15.77 -28.67
CA LEU A 2 -11.35 -16.10 -27.51
C LEU A 2 -12.25 -16.56 -26.36
N ASP A 3 -11.84 -17.62 -25.65
CA ASP A 3 -12.54 -18.13 -24.48
C ASP A 3 -12.31 -17.20 -23.27
N PRO A 4 -13.36 -16.55 -22.72
CA PRO A 4 -13.21 -15.66 -21.56
C PRO A 4 -12.83 -16.39 -20.26
N ASN A 5 -12.93 -17.73 -20.21
CA ASN A 5 -12.48 -18.53 -19.07
C ASN A 5 -11.01 -18.94 -19.15
N PHE A 6 -10.30 -18.53 -20.22
CA PHE A 6 -8.86 -18.77 -20.34
C PHE A 6 -8.07 -17.81 -19.45
N ILE A 7 -7.94 -18.17 -18.17
CA ILE A 7 -7.33 -17.36 -17.10
C ILE A 7 -5.97 -16.77 -17.49
N GLN A 8 -5.10 -17.56 -18.15
CA GLN A 8 -3.76 -17.08 -18.51
C GLN A 8 -3.80 -15.88 -19.47
N ALA A 9 -4.80 -15.75 -20.33
CA ALA A 9 -4.91 -14.57 -21.19
C ALA A 9 -5.14 -13.29 -20.38
N TRP A 10 -5.98 -13.35 -19.34
CA TRP A 10 -6.23 -12.21 -18.46
C TRP A 10 -5.01 -11.86 -17.62
N ASP A 11 -4.37 -12.86 -17.00
CA ASP A 11 -3.19 -12.66 -16.16
C ASP A 11 -2.03 -12.04 -16.98
N ILE A 12 -1.68 -12.68 -18.10
CA ILE A 12 -0.58 -12.21 -18.96
C ILE A 12 -0.88 -10.84 -19.54
N ALA A 13 -2.10 -10.60 -20.04
CA ALA A 13 -2.44 -9.30 -20.63
C ALA A 13 -2.41 -8.19 -19.57
N GLY A 14 -3.06 -8.40 -18.43
CA GLY A 14 -3.09 -7.44 -17.34
C GLY A 14 -1.69 -7.11 -16.81
N TRP A 15 -0.88 -8.15 -16.60
CA TRP A 15 0.52 -7.98 -16.20
C TRP A 15 1.35 -7.27 -17.28
N HIS A 16 1.23 -7.67 -18.55
CA HIS A 16 2.02 -7.08 -19.64
C HIS A 16 1.74 -5.59 -19.81
N VAL A 17 0.48 -5.17 -19.73
CA VAL A 17 0.11 -3.74 -19.79
C VAL A 17 0.66 -3.00 -18.56
N ALA A 18 0.42 -3.51 -17.34
CA ALA A 18 0.83 -2.81 -16.11
C ALA A 18 2.35 -2.78 -15.88
N TYR A 19 3.11 -3.70 -16.47
CA TYR A 19 4.55 -3.83 -16.24
C TYR A 19 5.39 -3.46 -17.47
N ASN A 20 5.14 -4.09 -18.61
CA ASN A 20 6.00 -3.94 -19.78
C ASN A 20 5.66 -2.67 -20.57
N LEU A 21 4.40 -2.44 -20.91
CA LEU A 21 4.01 -1.19 -21.60
C LEU A 21 4.27 0.03 -20.71
N ARG A 22 4.03 -0.12 -19.40
CA ARG A 22 4.42 0.88 -18.40
C ARG A 22 5.92 1.17 -18.41
N ALA A 23 6.79 0.18 -18.60
CA ALA A 23 8.22 0.40 -18.61
C ALA A 23 8.68 1.25 -19.81
N GLU A 24 7.97 1.14 -20.95
CA GLU A 24 8.22 1.89 -22.18
C GLU A 24 7.62 3.31 -22.16
N ALA A 25 6.78 3.64 -21.19
CA ALA A 25 6.13 4.93 -21.07
C ALA A 25 7.12 6.07 -20.80
N LYS A 26 6.90 7.22 -21.45
CA LYS A 26 7.80 8.38 -21.38
C LYS A 26 7.43 9.33 -20.26
N THR A 27 6.14 9.40 -19.92
CA THR A 27 5.61 10.27 -18.87
C THR A 27 5.10 9.46 -17.68
N GLU A 28 4.99 10.09 -16.51
CA GLU A 28 4.38 9.41 -15.34
C GLU A 28 2.87 9.24 -15.52
N GLU A 29 2.22 10.13 -16.26
CA GLU A 29 0.80 10.03 -16.62
C GLU A 29 0.53 8.79 -17.48
N GLU A 30 1.37 8.53 -18.49
CA GLU A 30 1.28 7.30 -19.30
C GLU A 30 1.52 6.05 -18.45
N LYS A 31 2.49 6.10 -17.51
CA LYS A 31 2.73 4.98 -16.59
C LYS A 31 1.51 4.68 -15.72
N ASP A 32 0.90 5.71 -15.14
CA ASP A 32 -0.30 5.57 -14.33
C ASP A 32 -1.47 4.99 -15.15
N GLU A 33 -1.59 5.42 -16.40
CA GLU A 33 -2.61 4.96 -17.34
C GLU A 33 -2.45 3.48 -17.70
N TYR A 34 -1.24 3.02 -18.03
CA TYR A 34 -0.99 1.59 -18.27
C TYR A 34 -1.25 0.73 -17.04
N VAL A 35 -0.91 1.22 -15.83
CA VAL A 35 -1.26 0.50 -14.59
C VAL A 35 -2.78 0.39 -14.43
N ARG A 36 -3.52 1.49 -14.69
CA ARG A 36 -4.98 1.50 -14.64
C ARG A 36 -5.58 0.48 -15.62
N GLN A 37 -5.14 0.51 -16.88
CA GLN A 37 -5.61 -0.42 -17.91
C GLN A 37 -5.29 -1.88 -17.56
N GLY A 38 -4.10 -2.16 -17.05
CA GLY A 38 -3.74 -3.51 -16.59
C GLY A 38 -4.63 -4.01 -15.44
N CYS A 39 -4.94 -3.14 -14.47
CA CYS A 39 -5.93 -3.43 -13.42
C CYS A 39 -7.32 -3.71 -14.01
N GLU A 40 -7.78 -2.93 -14.99
CA GLU A 40 -9.10 -3.10 -15.62
C GLU A 40 -9.23 -4.43 -16.38
N ILE A 41 -8.16 -4.86 -17.06
CA ILE A 41 -8.08 -6.17 -17.71
C ILE A 41 -8.21 -7.29 -16.66
N LEU A 42 -7.51 -7.18 -15.54
CA LEU A 42 -7.61 -8.18 -14.46
C LEU A 42 -9.00 -8.17 -13.81
N GLU A 43 -9.61 -7.00 -13.63
CA GLU A 43 -10.99 -6.87 -13.12
C GLU A 43 -12.01 -7.50 -14.08
N GLU A 44 -11.83 -7.37 -15.40
CA GLU A 44 -12.63 -8.09 -16.39
C GLU A 44 -12.41 -9.60 -16.28
N GLY A 45 -11.15 -10.04 -16.18
CA GLY A 45 -10.84 -11.46 -15.96
C GLY A 45 -11.53 -12.04 -14.74
N ILE A 46 -11.58 -11.29 -13.63
CA ILE A 46 -12.30 -11.67 -12.40
C ILE A 46 -13.82 -11.76 -12.62
N ARG A 47 -14.42 -10.90 -13.46
CA ARG A 47 -15.86 -10.98 -13.76
C ARG A 47 -16.22 -12.31 -14.43
N TRP A 48 -15.36 -12.79 -15.32
CA TRP A 48 -15.54 -14.08 -16.00
C TRP A 48 -15.14 -15.27 -15.12
N ASN A 49 -14.17 -15.09 -14.22
CA ASN A 49 -13.54 -16.16 -13.44
C ASN A 49 -13.58 -15.85 -11.93
N SER A 50 -14.78 -15.68 -11.38
CA SER A 50 -15.01 -15.10 -10.04
C SER A 50 -14.57 -15.96 -8.84
N ASP A 51 -14.22 -17.21 -9.10
CA ASP A 51 -13.80 -18.25 -8.17
C ASP A 51 -12.29 -18.51 -8.20
N VAL A 52 -11.56 -17.95 -9.17
CA VAL A 52 -10.12 -18.19 -9.36
C VAL A 52 -9.30 -17.22 -8.48
N PRO A 53 -8.67 -17.67 -7.38
CA PRO A 53 -7.96 -16.78 -6.44
C PRO A 53 -6.75 -16.07 -7.08
N ASP A 54 -6.12 -16.67 -8.08
CA ASP A 54 -4.91 -16.14 -8.72
C ASP A 54 -5.14 -14.77 -9.36
N LEU A 55 -6.28 -14.56 -10.04
CA LEU A 55 -6.58 -13.26 -10.65
C LEU A 55 -6.78 -12.16 -9.60
N PHE A 56 -7.41 -12.48 -8.46
CA PHE A 56 -7.53 -11.55 -7.33
C PHE A 56 -6.15 -11.23 -6.74
N PHE A 57 -5.28 -12.24 -6.59
CA PHE A 57 -3.91 -12.03 -6.13
C PHE A 57 -3.14 -11.12 -7.10
N GLN A 58 -3.22 -11.36 -8.41
CA GLN A 58 -2.50 -10.58 -9.42
C GLN A 58 -2.98 -9.13 -9.47
N LEU A 59 -4.29 -8.90 -9.34
CA LEU A 59 -4.84 -7.55 -9.22
C LEU A 59 -4.36 -6.87 -7.94
N ALA A 60 -4.37 -7.57 -6.81
CA ALA A 60 -3.87 -7.07 -5.54
C ALA A 60 -2.38 -6.71 -5.60
N TRP A 61 -1.57 -7.58 -6.20
CA TRP A 61 -0.14 -7.39 -6.41
C TRP A 61 0.14 -6.19 -7.31
N THR A 62 -0.59 -6.05 -8.43
CA THR A 62 -0.46 -4.91 -9.34
C THR A 62 -0.78 -3.59 -8.62
N HIS A 63 -1.81 -3.59 -7.77
CA HIS A 63 -2.10 -2.42 -6.92
C HIS A 63 -0.99 -2.14 -5.89
N TYR A 64 -0.46 -3.18 -5.25
CA TYR A 64 0.59 -3.08 -4.24
C TYR A 64 1.91 -2.54 -4.82
N ASP A 65 2.33 -3.09 -5.95
CA ASP A 65 3.65 -2.86 -6.54
C ASP A 65 3.69 -1.67 -7.50
N LYS A 66 2.70 -1.56 -8.40
CA LYS A 66 2.72 -0.56 -9.48
C LYS A 66 1.82 0.64 -9.22
N SER A 67 0.58 0.41 -8.82
CA SER A 67 -0.36 1.51 -8.55
C SER A 67 0.02 2.29 -7.28
N GLY A 68 0.54 1.58 -6.27
CA GLY A 68 0.74 2.15 -4.93
C GLY A 68 -0.56 2.34 -4.13
N ASN A 69 -1.71 1.96 -4.70
CA ASN A 69 -3.00 1.97 -4.00
C ASN A 69 -3.09 0.78 -3.04
N LEU A 70 -2.43 0.92 -1.88
CA LEU A 70 -2.35 -0.12 -0.87
C LEU A 70 -3.72 -0.49 -0.28
N ALA A 71 -4.68 0.45 -0.26
CA ALA A 71 -6.03 0.16 0.20
C ALA A 71 -6.76 -0.81 -0.75
N ALA A 72 -6.63 -0.58 -2.07
CA ALA A 72 -7.14 -1.50 -3.08
C ALA A 72 -6.40 -2.85 -3.02
N ALA A 73 -5.08 -2.84 -2.86
CA ALA A 73 -4.29 -4.07 -2.69
C ALA A 73 -4.80 -4.92 -1.51
N ILE A 74 -4.98 -4.31 -0.33
CA ILE A 74 -5.51 -5.00 0.86
C ILE A 74 -6.90 -5.57 0.60
N LYS A 75 -7.79 -4.82 -0.08
CA LYS A 75 -9.12 -5.30 -0.44
C LYS A 75 -9.01 -6.58 -1.28
N TRP A 76 -8.22 -6.55 -2.34
CA TRP A 76 -8.11 -7.66 -3.28
C TRP A 76 -7.34 -8.87 -2.72
N PHE A 77 -6.30 -8.65 -1.90
CA PHE A 77 -5.64 -9.73 -1.17
C PHE A 77 -6.62 -10.47 -0.25
N LYS A 78 -7.52 -9.75 0.43
CA LYS A 78 -8.57 -10.38 1.24
C LYS A 78 -9.54 -11.21 0.39
N GLU A 79 -9.92 -10.73 -0.79
CA GLU A 79 -10.80 -11.47 -1.69
C GLU A 79 -10.12 -12.73 -2.25
N ALA A 80 -8.82 -12.66 -2.53
CA ALA A 80 -8.00 -13.81 -2.90
C ALA A 80 -7.96 -14.83 -1.74
N MET A 81 -7.63 -14.40 -0.52
CA MET A 81 -7.56 -15.29 0.66
C MET A 81 -8.87 -16.03 0.96
N LYS A 82 -10.03 -15.41 0.68
CA LYS A 82 -11.34 -16.07 0.90
C LYS A 82 -11.58 -17.25 -0.04
N ARG A 83 -10.98 -17.21 -1.24
CA ARG A 83 -11.14 -18.21 -2.31
C ARG A 83 -9.96 -19.16 -2.37
N GLU A 84 -8.85 -18.79 -1.74
CA GLU A 84 -7.67 -19.63 -1.64
C GLU A 84 -7.94 -20.80 -0.69
N HIS A 85 -7.90 -22.00 -1.24
CA HIS A 85 -7.99 -23.25 -0.48
C HIS A 85 -6.59 -23.77 -0.20
N LEU A 86 -5.95 -23.22 0.83
CA LEU A 86 -4.62 -23.64 1.26
C LEU A 86 -4.63 -25.12 1.67
N LYS A 87 -3.84 -25.94 0.98
CA LYS A 87 -3.59 -27.32 1.41
C LYS A 87 -2.56 -27.33 2.55
N PRO A 88 -2.57 -28.36 3.41
CA PRO A 88 -1.52 -28.53 4.42
C PRO A 88 -0.13 -28.53 3.77
N GLY A 89 0.74 -27.63 4.21
CA GLY A 89 2.10 -27.47 3.67
C GLY A 89 2.24 -26.46 2.53
N GLU A 90 1.14 -25.91 2.00
CA GLU A 90 1.21 -24.79 1.07
C GLU A 90 1.56 -23.48 1.79
N LEU A 91 2.34 -22.66 1.12
CA LEU A 91 2.84 -21.40 1.63
C LEU A 91 1.74 -20.33 1.47
N PRO A 92 1.35 -19.62 2.53
CA PRO A 92 0.25 -18.65 2.44
C PRO A 92 0.73 -17.33 1.81
N ARG A 93 1.06 -17.36 0.51
CA ARG A 93 1.63 -16.22 -0.23
C ARG A 93 0.74 -14.98 -0.10
N THR A 94 -0.57 -15.14 -0.21
CA THR A 94 -1.53 -14.04 -0.12
C THR A 94 -1.54 -13.41 1.27
N GLN A 95 -1.46 -14.22 2.32
CA GLN A 95 -1.41 -13.74 3.70
C GLN A 95 -0.10 -12.98 3.98
N HIS A 96 1.02 -13.52 3.51
CA HIS A 96 2.32 -12.89 3.60
C HIS A 96 2.31 -11.50 2.92
N MET A 97 1.78 -11.42 1.71
CA MET A 97 1.65 -10.14 0.99
C MET A 97 0.66 -9.18 1.64
N LEU A 98 -0.43 -9.69 2.22
CA LEU A 98 -1.37 -8.89 2.98
C LEU A 98 -0.71 -8.26 4.22
N ALA A 99 0.20 -8.99 4.90
CA ALA A 99 0.94 -8.46 6.04
C ALA A 99 1.84 -7.29 5.63
N HIS A 100 2.61 -7.43 4.54
CA HIS A 100 3.40 -6.33 3.96
C HIS A 100 2.54 -5.12 3.57
N ALA A 101 1.35 -5.36 2.99
CA ALA A 101 0.44 -4.29 2.63
C ALA A 101 -0.03 -3.49 3.86
N TYR A 102 -0.27 -4.15 5.00
CA TYR A 102 -0.61 -3.48 6.26
C TYR A 102 0.57 -2.73 6.92
N GLU A 103 1.81 -3.10 6.63
CA GLU A 103 2.96 -2.31 7.09
C GLU A 103 3.10 -1.01 6.29
N ARG A 104 3.01 -1.13 4.95
CA ARG A 104 3.19 0.02 4.04
C ARG A 104 1.99 0.96 4.04
N LEU A 105 0.79 0.46 4.32
CA LEU A 105 -0.38 1.25 4.71
C LEU A 105 -0.51 1.13 6.22
N PRO A 106 0.14 2.00 7.01
CA PRO A 106 0.37 1.77 8.42
C PRO A 106 -0.94 1.46 9.14
N ASP A 107 -1.15 0.18 9.42
CA ASP A 107 -2.18 -0.34 10.30
C ASP A 107 -1.47 -1.35 11.20
N ILE A 108 -0.66 -0.78 12.10
CA ILE A 108 0.28 -1.54 12.94
C ILE A 108 -0.39 -2.70 13.70
N PRO A 109 -1.59 -2.55 14.27
CA PRO A 109 -2.29 -3.66 14.91
C PRO A 109 -2.64 -4.79 13.93
N LYS A 110 -3.14 -4.45 12.73
CA LYS A 110 -3.50 -5.47 11.72
C LYS A 110 -2.26 -6.11 11.10
N ALA A 111 -1.19 -5.35 10.86
CA ALA A 111 0.09 -5.87 10.38
C ALA A 111 0.61 -6.93 11.37
N LEU A 112 0.72 -6.57 12.65
CA LEU A 112 1.22 -7.47 13.69
C LEU A 112 0.35 -8.71 13.84
N LYS A 113 -0.98 -8.57 13.78
CA LYS A 113 -1.90 -9.72 13.82
C LYS A 113 -1.66 -10.64 12.61
N THR A 114 -1.65 -10.09 11.40
CA THR A 114 -1.48 -10.87 10.17
C THR A 114 -0.15 -11.61 10.16
N TRP A 115 0.94 -10.97 10.60
CA TRP A 115 2.24 -11.63 10.72
C TRP A 115 2.28 -12.77 11.74
N LYS A 116 1.61 -12.59 12.89
CA LYS A 116 1.50 -13.66 13.90
C LYS A 116 0.68 -14.83 13.39
N ASP A 117 -0.37 -14.56 12.64
CA ASP A 117 -1.14 -15.60 11.98
C ASP A 117 -0.31 -16.27 10.88
N ASP A 118 0.51 -15.49 10.15
CA ASP A 118 1.38 -15.99 9.09
C ASP A 118 2.39 -16.98 9.68
N LEU A 119 3.06 -16.61 10.78
CA LEU A 119 4.06 -17.43 11.50
C LEU A 119 3.57 -18.85 11.88
N LYS A 120 2.27 -19.12 11.92
CA LYS A 120 1.70 -20.45 12.20
C LYS A 120 1.90 -21.45 11.06
N HIS A 121 2.16 -20.98 9.84
CA HIS A 121 2.34 -21.79 8.65
C HIS A 121 3.83 -22.04 8.35
N PRO A 122 4.20 -23.08 7.59
CA PRO A 122 5.54 -23.20 7.01
C PRO A 122 5.83 -21.99 6.10
N HIS A 123 7.07 -21.50 6.08
CA HIS A 123 7.42 -20.26 5.37
C HIS A 123 8.69 -20.34 4.54
N PHE A 124 8.71 -19.51 3.50
CA PHE A 124 9.79 -19.45 2.51
C PHE A 124 11.10 -18.88 3.07
N CYS A 125 11.03 -17.90 4.00
CA CYS A 125 12.20 -17.05 4.27
C CYS A 125 12.36 -16.54 5.71
N GLY A 126 11.59 -17.01 6.70
CA GLY A 126 11.74 -16.57 8.10
C GLY A 126 11.47 -15.06 8.35
N ALA A 127 11.12 -14.30 7.31
CA ALA A 127 10.91 -12.85 7.35
C ALA A 127 9.86 -12.43 8.38
N ASN A 128 8.89 -13.30 8.65
CA ASN A 128 7.78 -13.05 9.57
C ASN A 128 8.26 -12.75 10.99
N ARG A 129 9.26 -13.49 11.50
CA ARG A 129 9.79 -13.26 12.84
C ARG A 129 10.46 -11.88 12.93
N GLY A 130 11.32 -11.58 11.96
CA GLY A 130 11.98 -10.27 11.89
C GLY A 130 11.01 -9.11 11.70
N ALA A 131 9.94 -9.31 10.93
CA ALA A 131 8.87 -8.32 10.76
C ALA A 131 8.11 -8.09 12.07
N ILE A 132 7.74 -9.15 12.80
CA ILE A 132 7.10 -9.05 14.13
C ILE A 132 7.98 -8.26 15.09
N GLU A 133 9.26 -8.64 15.21
CA GLU A 133 10.23 -7.96 16.08
C GLU A 133 10.35 -6.48 15.70
N THR A 134 10.57 -6.19 14.41
CA THR A 134 10.68 -4.82 13.89
C THR A 134 9.44 -3.99 14.19
N ILE A 135 8.25 -4.53 13.96
CA ILE A 135 6.98 -3.83 14.24
C ILE A 135 6.86 -3.53 15.73
N GLN A 136 7.11 -4.52 16.59
CA GLN A 136 6.99 -4.40 18.03
C GLN A 136 7.93 -3.35 18.60
N GLU A 137 9.18 -3.37 18.15
CA GLU A 137 10.21 -2.45 18.63
C GLU A 137 10.00 -1.02 18.13
N ARG A 138 9.65 -0.86 16.85
CA ARG A 138 9.75 0.45 16.19
C ARG A 138 8.42 1.18 16.05
N TYR A 139 7.30 0.46 15.87
CA TYR A 139 6.05 1.08 15.43
C TYR A 139 4.91 0.96 16.43
N VAL A 140 4.90 -0.08 17.28
CA VAL A 140 3.79 -0.28 18.26
C VAL A 140 3.69 0.87 19.26
N ILE A 141 4.81 1.33 19.82
CA ILE A 141 4.80 2.41 20.83
C ILE A 141 4.35 3.74 20.21
N PRO A 142 4.95 4.24 19.11
CA PRO A 142 4.48 5.46 18.45
C PRO A 142 3.01 5.38 18.03
N TRP A 143 2.57 4.22 17.51
CA TRP A 143 1.18 4.02 17.11
C TRP A 143 0.21 4.14 18.28
N LYS A 144 0.56 3.55 19.43
CA LYS A 144 -0.26 3.64 20.65
C LYS A 144 -0.33 5.07 21.19
N LEU A 145 0.78 5.80 21.19
CA LEU A 145 0.83 7.21 21.60
C LEU A 145 -0.06 8.08 20.70
N MET A 146 0.01 7.88 19.39
CA MET A 146 -0.87 8.54 18.42
C MET A 146 -2.34 8.24 18.69
N GLN A 147 -2.72 6.98 18.98
CA GLN A 147 -4.09 6.63 19.33
C GLN A 147 -4.59 7.29 20.63
N GLN A 148 -3.68 7.62 21.53
CA GLN A 148 -3.97 8.35 22.77
C GLN A 148 -3.98 9.88 22.58
N GLY A 149 -3.79 10.37 21.35
CA GLY A 149 -3.68 11.79 21.05
C GLY A 149 -2.35 12.43 21.47
N GLN A 150 -1.37 11.64 21.90
CA GLN A 150 -0.02 12.12 22.26
C GLN A 150 0.86 12.21 21.01
N TYR A 151 0.46 13.07 20.08
CA TYR A 151 1.09 13.17 18.76
C TYR A 151 2.55 13.62 18.85
N GLU A 152 2.89 14.59 19.69
CA GLU A 152 4.27 15.11 19.79
C GLU A 152 5.24 14.01 20.23
N LYS A 153 4.84 13.19 21.21
CA LYS A 153 5.66 12.05 21.67
C LYS A 153 5.78 10.97 20.60
N ALA A 154 4.70 10.72 19.85
CA ALA A 154 4.73 9.74 18.76
C ALA A 154 5.68 10.19 17.63
N ILE A 155 5.64 11.49 17.28
CA ILE A 155 6.50 12.11 16.28
C ILE A 155 7.96 12.07 16.75
N ASP A 156 8.26 12.51 17.97
CA ASP A 156 9.62 12.51 18.54
C ASP A 156 10.28 11.12 18.48
N LEU A 157 9.55 10.06 18.80
CA LEU A 157 10.07 8.69 18.69
C LEU A 157 10.36 8.28 17.25
N MET A 158 9.51 8.67 16.30
CA MET A 158 9.68 8.35 14.89
C MET A 158 10.80 9.17 14.23
N ASP A 159 10.97 10.43 14.63
CA ASP A 159 12.07 11.29 14.17
C ASP A 159 13.40 10.77 14.70
N LYS A 160 13.51 10.48 16.00
CA LYS A 160 14.70 9.83 16.59
C LYS A 160 15.05 8.50 15.92
N LEU A 161 14.03 7.75 15.49
CA LEU A 161 14.27 6.52 14.72
C LEU A 161 14.89 6.83 13.36
N LEU A 162 14.41 7.86 12.66
CA LEU A 162 14.86 8.24 11.31
C LEU A 162 16.17 9.02 11.28
N GLU A 163 16.56 9.67 12.38
CA GLU A 163 17.86 10.33 12.57
C GLU A 163 19.02 9.33 12.52
N LYS A 164 18.79 8.09 12.95
CA LYS A 164 19.80 7.03 12.93
C LYS A 164 20.19 6.68 11.48
N PRO A 165 21.48 6.69 11.13
CA PRO A 165 21.94 6.43 9.75
C PRO A 165 21.41 5.13 9.14
N GLU A 166 21.32 4.06 9.94
CA GLU A 166 20.81 2.74 9.54
C GLU A 166 19.32 2.73 9.18
N HIS A 167 18.57 3.75 9.57
CA HIS A 167 17.14 3.88 9.31
C HIS A 167 16.81 5.03 8.35
N LYS A 168 17.84 5.72 7.84
CA LYS A 168 17.69 6.80 6.87
C LYS A 168 16.90 6.39 5.63
N TYR A 169 16.90 5.11 5.23
CA TYR A 169 16.14 4.64 4.06
C TYR A 169 14.92 3.77 4.42
N ASN A 170 14.46 3.81 5.67
CA ASN A 170 13.29 3.05 6.09
C ASN A 170 12.00 3.67 5.53
N SER A 171 11.37 2.97 4.58
CA SER A 171 10.09 3.37 3.96
C SER A 171 8.93 3.31 4.96
N ILE A 172 8.80 2.22 5.72
CA ILE A 172 7.69 2.00 6.65
C ILE A 172 7.67 3.07 7.73
N ALA A 173 8.84 3.41 8.30
CA ALA A 173 8.95 4.44 9.31
C ALA A 173 8.43 5.81 8.83
N ARG A 174 8.71 6.18 7.58
CA ARG A 174 8.19 7.43 6.98
C ARG A 174 6.70 7.37 6.74
N HIS A 175 6.19 6.23 6.28
CA HIS A 175 4.75 6.05 6.14
C HIS A 175 4.03 6.18 7.47
N VAL A 176 4.57 5.60 8.56
CA VAL A 176 4.04 5.72 9.91
C VAL A 176 4.07 7.18 10.36
N LEU A 177 5.20 7.87 10.22
CA LEU A 177 5.33 9.28 10.59
C LEU A 177 4.32 10.16 9.85
N ALA A 178 4.19 10.01 8.53
CA ALA A 178 3.23 10.77 7.75
C ALA A 178 1.77 10.46 8.13
N GLU A 179 1.46 9.21 8.50
CA GLU A 179 0.13 8.87 9.02
C GLU A 179 -0.14 9.51 10.39
N ILE A 180 0.87 9.64 11.25
CA ILE A 180 0.75 10.35 12.54
C ILE A 180 0.41 11.83 12.29
N TYR A 181 1.16 12.53 11.42
CA TYR A 181 0.86 13.91 11.04
C TYR A 181 -0.53 14.07 10.44
N ARG A 182 -0.92 13.15 9.54
CA ARG A 182 -2.26 13.15 8.94
C ARG A 182 -3.37 13.03 10.00
N ARG A 183 -3.18 12.18 11.01
CA ARG A 183 -4.14 12.00 12.10
C ARG A 183 -4.12 13.11 13.14
N MET A 184 -3.02 13.84 13.25
CA MET A 184 -2.93 15.08 14.03
C MET A 184 -3.71 16.22 13.36
N GLY A 185 -3.95 16.12 12.04
CA GLY A 185 -4.67 17.12 11.23
C GLY A 185 -3.77 17.94 10.32
N ASP A 186 -2.45 17.75 10.42
CA ASP A 186 -1.45 18.39 9.57
C ASP A 186 -1.23 17.57 8.29
N LEU A 187 -2.16 17.75 7.36
CA LEU A 187 -2.14 17.05 6.08
C LEU A 187 -1.02 17.58 5.17
N GLU A 188 -0.66 18.85 5.31
CA GLU A 188 0.43 19.51 4.59
C GLU A 188 1.78 18.83 4.88
N THR A 189 2.15 18.67 6.15
CA THR A 189 3.40 17.99 6.53
C THR A 189 3.38 16.53 6.14
N ALA A 190 2.25 15.84 6.33
CA ALA A 190 2.10 14.45 5.90
C ALA A 190 2.34 14.28 4.39
N GLN A 191 1.77 15.17 3.58
CA GLN A 191 1.95 15.18 2.12
C GLN A 191 3.39 15.49 1.72
N ALA A 192 4.02 16.47 2.37
CA ALA A 192 5.42 16.84 2.11
C ALA A 192 6.39 15.68 2.39
N ILE A 193 6.20 14.96 3.50
CA ILE A 193 7.02 13.78 3.83
C ILE A 193 6.90 12.71 2.74
N MET A 194 5.68 12.43 2.28
CA MET A 194 5.44 11.44 1.22
C MET A 194 5.98 11.87 -0.13
N GLU A 195 5.89 13.16 -0.48
CA GLU A 195 6.44 13.70 -1.72
C GLU A 195 7.97 13.68 -1.73
N GLN A 196 8.61 14.12 -0.64
CA GLN A 196 10.05 14.06 -0.49
C GLN A 196 10.55 12.61 -0.58
N TRP A 197 9.86 11.68 0.09
CA TRP A 197 10.23 10.28 0.05
C TRP A 197 10.02 9.67 -1.34
N ALA A 198 8.91 9.98 -2.01
CA ALA A 198 8.64 9.54 -3.37
C ALA A 198 9.70 10.02 -4.38
N ASN A 199 10.20 11.25 -4.20
CA ASN A 199 11.26 11.80 -5.05
C ASN A 199 12.63 11.15 -4.79
N THR A 200 12.91 10.79 -3.53
CA THR A 200 14.15 10.13 -3.13
C THR A 200 14.14 8.64 -3.52
N ASN A 201 13.01 7.97 -3.32
CA ASN A 201 12.81 6.55 -3.61
C ASN A 201 11.74 6.37 -4.68
N LYS A 202 12.16 6.46 -5.95
CA LYS A 202 11.30 6.31 -7.12
C LYS A 202 10.68 4.92 -7.27
N MET A 203 11.10 3.93 -6.48
CA MET A 203 10.47 2.60 -6.50
C MET A 203 9.29 2.48 -5.52
N ASP A 204 9.14 3.42 -4.59
CA ASP A 204 8.05 3.38 -3.61
C ASP A 204 6.73 3.93 -4.19
N ALA A 205 5.99 3.07 -4.88
CA ALA A 205 4.71 3.43 -5.49
C ALA A 205 3.68 3.92 -4.44
N GLY A 206 3.69 3.35 -3.24
CA GLY A 206 2.80 3.74 -2.15
C GLY A 206 3.03 5.19 -1.69
N ALA A 207 4.28 5.64 -1.65
CA ALA A 207 4.64 7.01 -1.31
C ALA A 207 4.15 8.00 -2.38
N ARG A 208 4.40 7.70 -3.66
CA ARG A 208 3.89 8.50 -4.79
C ARG A 208 2.38 8.62 -4.76
N PHE A 209 1.69 7.49 -4.55
CA PHE A 209 0.23 7.46 -4.50
C PHE A 209 -0.31 8.33 -3.35
N LYS A 210 0.22 8.19 -2.13
CA LYS A 210 -0.17 9.02 -0.98
C LYS A 210 0.08 10.50 -1.23
N ALA A 211 1.26 10.86 -1.73
CA ALA A 211 1.61 12.25 -2.05
C ALA A 211 0.61 12.88 -3.04
N LYS A 212 0.32 12.19 -4.16
CA LYS A 212 -0.63 12.65 -5.19
C LYS A 212 -2.05 12.79 -4.64
N MET A 213 -2.50 11.80 -3.87
CA MET A 213 -3.85 11.78 -3.29
C MET A 213 -4.04 12.90 -2.26
N TRP A 214 -3.12 13.06 -1.32
CA TRP A 214 -3.21 14.09 -0.29
C TRP A 214 -3.02 15.50 -0.87
N LYS A 215 -2.20 15.67 -1.90
CA LYS A 215 -2.08 16.94 -2.62
C LYS A 215 -3.42 17.37 -3.24
N ARG A 216 -4.11 16.45 -3.93
CA ARG A 216 -5.46 16.69 -4.48
C ARG A 216 -6.47 17.02 -3.38
N GLU A 217 -6.36 16.37 -2.22
CA GLU A 217 -7.24 16.66 -1.09
C GLU A 217 -7.00 18.06 -0.51
N LEU A 218 -5.74 18.47 -0.37
CA LEU A 218 -5.37 19.83 0.05
C LEU A 218 -5.89 20.89 -0.93
N GLU A 219 -5.74 20.66 -2.23
CA GLU A 219 -6.26 21.56 -3.28
C GLU A 219 -7.79 21.71 -3.18
N LYS A 220 -8.52 20.61 -2.97
CA LYS A 220 -9.97 20.65 -2.75
C LYS A 220 -10.35 21.44 -1.50
N ARG A 221 -9.67 21.19 -0.36
CA ARG A 221 -9.90 21.91 0.90
C ARG A 221 -9.66 23.41 0.74
N ARG A 222 -8.62 23.80 0.00
CA ARG A 222 -8.31 25.20 -0.31
C ARG A 222 -9.40 25.84 -1.18
N LYS A 223 -9.85 25.13 -2.22
CA LYS A 223 -10.93 25.61 -3.10
C LYS A 223 -12.23 25.86 -2.33
N ILE A 224 -12.65 24.92 -1.49
CA ILE A 224 -13.85 25.04 -0.65
C ILE A 224 -13.74 26.25 0.30
N LYS A 225 -12.59 26.43 0.96
CA LYS A 225 -12.37 27.59 1.84
C LYS A 225 -12.47 28.93 1.09
N LEU A 226 -11.99 28.98 -0.16
CA LEU A 226 -12.08 30.18 -1.00
C LEU A 226 -13.52 30.46 -1.43
N GLU A 227 -14.29 29.43 -1.79
CA GLU A 227 -15.70 29.55 -2.14
C GLU A 227 -16.52 30.05 -0.94
N GLN A 228 -16.34 29.45 0.24
CA GLN A 228 -17.00 29.88 1.48
C GLN A 228 -16.68 31.32 1.85
N ARG A 229 -15.44 31.76 1.65
CA ARG A 229 -15.05 33.15 1.91
C ARG A 229 -15.73 34.13 0.95
N ARG A 230 -15.89 33.75 -0.32
CA ARG A 230 -16.59 34.57 -1.33
C ARG A 230 -18.10 34.66 -1.11
N GLU A 231 -18.71 33.68 -0.45
CA GLU A 231 -20.14 33.70 -0.11
C GLU A 231 -20.43 34.55 1.15
N MET A 232 -19.41 34.87 1.95
CA MET A 232 -19.53 35.70 3.16
C MET A 232 -19.14 37.18 2.94
N GLU A 233 -18.57 37.51 1.78
CA GLU A 233 -18.18 38.87 1.34
C GLU A 233 -19.26 39.44 0.41
#